data_AF-A0A950IQ89-F1
#
_entry.id   AF-A0A950IQ89-F1
#
_cell.length_a   1.000
_cell.length_b   1.000
_cell.length_c   1.000
_cell.angle_alpha   90.00
_cell.angle_beta   90.00
_cell.angle_gamma   90.00
#
_symmetry.space_group_name_H-M   'P 1'
#
loop_
_entity.id
_entity.type
_entity.pdbx_description
1 polymer ?
#
loop_
_entity_poly.entity_id
_entity_poly.type
_entity_poly.pdbx_seq_one_letter_code
_entity_poly.pdbx_strand_id
1 'polypeptide(L)'
;MSMLTTYPLALAGPALAVARPLFGAGLLVALGTVFKPLLLGVVRAVQLVFSPRLTLEQRRGRQTLHRVLMLNSLAREFDRYEPNQAAELRMLATRD
;
A
#
# COMPACT_ATOMS: atom_id res chain seq x y z
N MET A 1 -35.38 -48.36 38.67
CA MET A 1 -34.03 -48.28 38.06
C MET A 1 -34.13 -47.47 36.76
N SER A 2 -34.42 -46.16 36.85
CA SER A 2 -34.70 -45.30 35.69
C SER A 2 -34.18 -43.86 35.86
N MET A 3 -33.22 -43.65 36.78
CA MET A 3 -32.66 -42.33 37.08
C MET A 3 -31.32 -42.05 36.37
N LEU A 4 -30.87 -42.89 35.43
CA LEU A 4 -29.55 -42.76 34.79
C LEU A 4 -29.61 -42.27 33.34
N THR A 5 -30.80 -42.10 32.75
CA THR A 5 -30.93 -41.73 31.32
C THR A 5 -31.25 -40.25 31.07
N THR A 6 -31.49 -39.45 32.12
CA THR A 6 -31.91 -38.04 32.00
C THR A 6 -30.74 -37.04 31.91
N TYR A 7 -29.52 -37.45 32.30
CA TYR A 7 -28.35 -36.57 32.31
C TYR A 7 -27.78 -36.14 30.94
N PRO A 8 -27.80 -36.94 29.85
CA PRO A 8 -27.16 -36.52 28.60
C PRO A 8 -27.92 -35.38 27.91
N LEU A 9 -29.25 -35.29 28.11
CA LEU A 9 -30.08 -34.25 27.48
C LEU A 9 -29.95 -32.90 28.19
N ALA A 10 -29.80 -32.90 29.52
CA ALA A 10 -29.63 -31.69 30.32
C ALA A 10 -28.29 -30.98 30.06
N LEU A 11 -27.24 -31.73 29.70
CA LEU A 11 -25.94 -31.17 29.32
C LEU A 11 -25.86 -30.76 27.84
N ALA A 12 -26.69 -31.37 26.98
CA ALA A 12 -26.71 -31.07 25.54
C ALA A 12 -27.21 -29.65 25.23
N GLY A 13 -28.17 -29.13 25.99
CA GLY A 13 -28.68 -27.76 25.83
C GLY A 13 -27.60 -26.67 25.96
N PRO A 14 -26.87 -26.59 27.09
CA PRO A 14 -25.78 -25.62 27.26
C PRO A 14 -24.59 -25.89 26.32
N ALA A 15 -24.27 -27.15 26.02
CA ALA A 15 -23.23 -27.50 25.07
C ALA A 15 -23.55 -26.96 23.65
N LEU A 16 -24.80 -27.09 23.20
CA LEU A 16 -25.24 -26.54 21.90
C LEU A 16 -25.30 -25.00 21.91
N ALA A 17 -25.67 -24.38 23.04
CA ALA A 17 -25.71 -22.93 23.19
C ALA A 17 -24.32 -22.29 23.09
N VAL A 18 -23.28 -22.98 23.55
CA VAL A 18 -21.88 -22.51 23.47
C VAL A 18 -21.19 -22.95 22.17
N ALA A 19 -21.48 -24.15 21.67
CA ALA A 19 -20.91 -24.65 20.43
C ALA A 19 -21.34 -23.81 19.22
N ARG A 20 -22.61 -23.41 19.13
CA ARG A 20 -23.17 -22.65 18.00
C ARG A 20 -22.44 -21.32 17.72
N PRO A 21 -22.21 -20.43 18.70
CA PRO A 21 -21.42 -19.21 18.47
C PRO A 21 -19.94 -19.49 18.23
N LEU A 22 -19.35 -20.53 18.85
CA LEU A 22 -17.95 -20.91 18.60
C LEU A 22 -17.74 -21.38 17.16
N PHE A 23 -18.64 -22.20 16.62
CA PHE A 23 -18.60 -22.62 15.22
C PHE A 23 -18.82 -21.43 14.28
N GLY A 24 -19.77 -20.54 14.59
CA GLY A 24 -19.99 -19.32 13.81
C GLY A 24 -18.76 -18.41 13.80
N ALA A 25 -18.16 -18.15 14.96
CA ALA A 25 -16.95 -17.34 15.08
C ALA A 25 -15.76 -17.99 14.38
N GLY A 26 -15.57 -19.30 14.53
CA GLY A 26 -14.52 -20.06 13.85
C GLY A 26 -14.66 -20.01 12.33
N LEU A 27 -15.89 -20.11 11.82
CA LEU A 27 -16.17 -20.03 10.39
C LEU A 27 -15.90 -18.62 9.84
N LEU A 28 -16.26 -17.57 10.59
CA LEU A 28 -15.95 -16.18 10.24
C LEU A 28 -14.44 -15.91 10.24
N VAL A 29 -13.71 -16.46 11.21
CA VAL A 29 -12.25 -16.34 11.26
C VAL A 29 -11.62 -17.09 10.08
N ALA A 30 -12.06 -18.31 9.80
CA ALA A 30 -11.58 -19.09 8.66
C ALA A 30 -11.86 -18.40 7.31
N LEU A 31 -13.06 -17.82 7.17
CA LEU A 31 -13.40 -17.02 5.99
C LEU A 31 -12.49 -15.77 5.92
N GLY A 32 -12.34 -15.05 7.02
CA GLY A 32 -11.49 -13.88 7.11
C GLY A 32 -10.02 -14.17 6.77
N THR A 33 -9.48 -15.34 7.13
CA THR A 33 -8.10 -15.73 6.80
C THR A 33 -7.95 -16.16 5.34
N VAL A 34 -8.93 -16.89 4.79
CA VAL A 34 -8.96 -17.28 3.37
C VAL A 34 -9.09 -16.07 2.45
N PHE A 35 -9.91 -15.09 2.85
CA PHE A 35 -10.15 -13.84 2.10
C PHE A 35 -9.21 -12.69 2.51
N LYS A 36 -8.33 -12.91 3.49
CA LYS A 36 -7.27 -11.97 3.89
C LYS A 36 -6.45 -11.41 2.71
N PRO A 37 -5.98 -12.22 1.73
CA PRO A 37 -5.27 -11.68 0.57
C PRO A 37 -6.11 -10.71 -0.28
N LEU A 38 -7.42 -10.94 -0.40
CA LEU A 38 -8.32 -10.04 -1.14
C LEU A 38 -8.50 -8.71 -0.41
N LEU A 39 -8.71 -8.75 0.91
CA LEU A 39 -8.77 -7.53 1.74
C LEU A 39 -7.46 -6.75 1.68
N LEU A 40 -6.32 -7.44 1.70
CA LEU A 40 -5.01 -6.79 1.56
C LEU A 40 -4.84 -6.10 0.20
N GLY A 41 -5.35 -6.72 -0.87
CA GLY A 41 -5.39 -6.15 -2.21
C GLY A 41 -6.22 -4.86 -2.26
N VAL A 42 -7.43 -4.87 -1.67
CA VAL A 42 -8.31 -3.70 -1.58
C VAL A 42 -7.63 -2.58 -0.77
N VAL A 43 -7.05 -2.90 0.39
CA VAL A 43 -6.33 -1.90 1.21
C VAL A 43 -5.17 -1.29 0.44
N ARG A 44 -4.39 -2.07 -0.31
CA ARG A 44 -3.30 -1.56 -1.15
C ARG A 44 -3.81 -0.66 -2.28
N ALA A 45 -4.92 -1.03 -2.92
CA ALA A 45 -5.53 -0.22 -3.98
C ALA A 45 -6.05 1.11 -3.43
N VAL A 46 -6.77 1.08 -2.31
CA VAL A 46 -7.25 2.27 -1.60
C VAL A 46 -6.08 3.16 -1.18
N GLN A 47 -5.01 2.57 -0.63
CA GLN A 47 -3.79 3.32 -0.29
C GLN A 47 -3.14 3.95 -1.52
N LEU A 48 -3.21 3.33 -2.70
CA LEU A 48 -2.68 3.91 -3.93
C LEU A 48 -3.49 5.13 -4.39
N VAL A 49 -4.80 5.13 -4.16
CA VAL A 49 -5.69 6.25 -4.48
C VAL A 49 -5.44 7.44 -3.55
N PHE A 50 -5.28 7.19 -2.25
CA PHE A 50 -5.03 8.26 -1.27
C PHE A 50 -3.57 8.71 -1.21
N SER A 51 -2.63 7.81 -1.47
CA SER A 51 -1.20 8.07 -1.48
C SER A 51 -0.60 7.49 -2.75
N PRO A 52 -0.75 8.20 -3.89
CA PRO A 52 -0.16 7.77 -5.15
C PRO A 52 1.34 7.64 -4.95
N ARG A 53 1.80 6.39 -4.86
CA ARG A 53 3.22 6.08 -4.70
C ARG A 53 3.89 6.42 -6.02
N LEU A 54 4.61 7.54 -6.05
CA LEU A 54 5.50 7.87 -7.17
C LEU A 54 6.38 6.66 -7.44
N THR A 55 6.26 6.09 -8.63
CA THR A 55 7.08 4.95 -9.05
C THR A 55 8.55 5.36 -9.00
N LEU A 56 9.46 4.39 -8.84
CA LEU A 56 10.91 4.67 -8.80
C LEU A 56 11.35 5.45 -10.05
N GLU A 57 10.79 5.11 -11.21
CA GLU A 57 11.00 5.82 -12.47
C GLU A 57 10.48 7.26 -12.44
N GLN A 58 9.28 7.50 -11.89
CA GLN A 58 8.76 8.86 -11.73
C GLN A 58 9.62 9.71 -10.78
N ARG A 59 10.16 9.10 -9.71
CA ARG A 59 11.05 9.81 -8.78
C ARG A 59 12.37 10.19 -9.45
N ARG A 60 12.99 9.25 -10.18
CA ARG A 60 14.21 9.49 -10.94
C ARG A 60 13.99 10.56 -12.00
N GLY A 61 12.93 10.45 -12.81
CA GLY A 61 12.59 11.44 -13.82
C GLY A 61 12.37 12.84 -13.22
N ARG A 62 11.71 12.95 -12.07
CA ARG A 62 11.53 14.25 -11.39
C ARG A 62 12.85 14.85 -10.90
N GLN A 63 13.77 14.02 -10.40
CA GLN A 63 15.11 14.47 -10.01
C GLN A 63 15.93 14.92 -11.23
N THR A 64 15.89 14.18 -12.34
CA THR A 64 16.56 14.57 -13.59
C THR A 64 16.01 15.88 -14.13
N LEU A 65 14.68 16.01 -14.24
CA LEU A 65 14.04 17.26 -14.67
C LEU A 65 14.43 18.44 -13.79
N HIS A 66 14.49 18.25 -12.47
CA HIS A 66 14.91 19.31 -11.55
C HIS A 66 16.36 19.75 -11.82
N ARG A 67 17.29 18.81 -12.05
CA ARG A 67 18.68 19.12 -12.42
C ARG A 67 18.76 19.90 -13.73
N VAL A 68 18.07 19.44 -14.77
CA VAL A 68 18.05 20.09 -16.09
C VAL A 68 17.50 21.53 -15.98
N LEU A 69 16.43 21.72 -15.21
CA LEU A 69 15.85 23.05 -14.99
C LEU A 69 16.80 23.97 -14.21
N MET A 70 17.51 23.45 -13.21
CA MET A 70 18.51 24.19 -12.43
C MET A 70 19.70 24.61 -13.30
N LEU A 71 20.25 23.70 -14.12
CA LEU A 71 21.34 24.05 -15.04
C LEU A 71 20.88 25.11 -16.06
N ASN A 72 19.65 24.98 -16.57
CA ASN A 72 19.10 25.99 -17.47
C ASN A 72 18.85 27.34 -16.78
N SER A 73 18.47 27.37 -15.50
CA SER A 73 18.36 28.64 -14.77
C SER A 73 19.72 29.29 -14.57
N LEU A 74 20.75 28.53 -14.22
CA LEU A 74 22.12 29.04 -14.09
C LEU A 74 22.65 29.56 -15.43
N ALA A 75 22.45 28.80 -16.51
CA ALA A 75 22.85 29.25 -17.84
C ALA A 75 22.18 30.56 -18.26
N ARG A 76 20.94 30.83 -17.82
CA ARG A 76 20.26 32.12 -18.06
C ARG A 76 20.85 33.25 -17.21
N GLU A 77 21.32 32.96 -16.00
CA GLU A 77 21.96 33.92 -15.11
C GLU A 77 23.34 34.34 -15.67
N PHE A 78 24.12 33.38 -16.15
CA PHE A 78 25.46 33.62 -16.73
C PHE A 78 25.42 34.18 -18.16
N ASP A 79 24.30 34.12 -18.87
CA ASP A 79 24.15 34.56 -20.27
C ASP A 79 24.55 36.03 -20.48
N ARG A 80 24.42 36.87 -19.44
CA ARG A 80 24.77 38.30 -19.50
C ARG A 80 26.25 38.60 -19.22
N TYR A 81 26.94 37.71 -18.52
CA TYR A 81 28.31 37.93 -18.06
C TYR A 81 29.31 37.11 -18.86
N GLU A 82 29.02 35.82 -19.06
CA GLU A 82 29.90 34.87 -19.75
C GLU A 82 29.08 33.91 -20.63
N PRO A 83 28.78 34.30 -21.89
CA PRO A 83 27.91 33.51 -22.78
C PRO A 83 28.51 32.14 -23.14
N ASN A 84 29.83 31.99 -23.12
CA ASN A 84 30.48 30.70 -23.34
C ASN A 84 30.18 29.70 -22.22
N GLN A 85 30.26 30.14 -20.96
CA GLN A 85 29.91 29.28 -19.82
C GLN A 85 28.42 28.94 -19.79
N ALA A 86 27.56 29.88 -20.17
CA ALA A 86 26.14 29.61 -20.36
C ALA A 86 25.87 28.52 -21.42
N ALA A 87 26.63 28.50 -22.52
CA ALA A 87 26.54 27.45 -23.54
C ALA A 87 26.99 26.09 -22.99
N GLU A 88 28.09 26.03 -22.23
CA GLU A 88 28.57 24.81 -21.58
C GLU A 88 27.53 24.22 -20.62
N LEU A 89 26.88 25.06 -19.81
CA LEU A 89 25.81 24.63 -18.90
C LEU A 89 24.57 24.11 -19.64
N ARG A 90 24.20 24.70 -20.78
CA ARG A 90 23.09 24.20 -21.63
C ARG A 90 23.43 22.86 -22.29
N MET A 91 24.69 22.66 -22.70
CA MET A 91 25.15 21.37 -23.22
C MET A 91 25.11 20.29 -22.13
N LEU A 92 25.57 20.59 -20.91
CA LEU A 92 25.48 19.68 -19.78
C LEU A 92 24.03 19.31 -19.44
N ALA A 93 23.10 20.27 -19.51
CA ALA A 93 21.68 20.03 -19.27
C ALA A 93 20.99 19.17 -20.34
N THR A 94 21.56 19.06 -21.54
CA THR A 94 21.00 18.29 -22.66
C THR A 94 21.55 16.86 -22.74
N ARG A 95 22.71 16.62 -22.10
CA ARG A 95 23.41 15.33 -22.16
C ARG A 95 22.88 14.29 -21.17
N ASP A 96 22.29 14.75 -20.06
CA ASP A 96 21.70 13.93 -19.00
C ASP A 96 20.20 13.68 -19.23
#